data_AF-A0A6B3FYA4-F1
#
_entry.id   AF-A0A6B3FYA4-F1
#
_cell.length_a   1.000
_cell.length_b   1.000
_cell.length_c   1.000
_cell.angle_alpha   90.00
_cell.angle_beta   90.00
_cell.angle_gamma   90.00
#
_symmetry.space_group_name_H-M   'P 1'
#
loop_
_entity.id
_entity.type
_entity.pdbx_description
1 polymer ?
#
loop_
_entity_poly.entity_id
_entity_poly.type
_entity_poly.pdbx_seq_one_letter_code
_entity_poly.pdbx_strand_id
1 'polypeptide(L)'
;TDFLVERAADAYAELLGAWRPVSTGTIDLVPGQLGKGALDGALRGAILARLPRVAFLEPAAPRDPEAENGWADDWDRERHLDRTEDTASGTSALRPVEAEVVEGVGAETVRVLAEVLPCLLPAGLERRTELRTLGVARVPLTEAIDRLAGLERDPAWWHRLYDSLAGTDPDRLTGLPVPLAGDPEDERAGRPPRTTIGPRQILLPVPDALTGPVLGRLSRLGLKVAHPDAAHPLLEKLGALPATPRAVLTTPQVRSAVAGSLDAGEIWDEDALDADELAETVLTLVRDAELAPGDEPWLGALALPDDEGEPAPAGELVLPGSPFAQIMREGELGFVDQELADRWGEGPLTACGVLATFALVRATDVVLDPDELEPRDSDFAEPDDAGLLDAVDVWCEDLLDQLPETPVPPVATEIVAVRDLDLVDDDAWPQALAMLAQPPLRDALTQPVR
;
A
#
# COMPACT_ATOMS: atom_id res chain seq x y z
N THR A 1 27.72 57.18 25.50
CA THR A 1 27.30 56.77 24.14
C THR A 1 26.61 55.43 24.18
N ASP A 2 27.17 54.44 24.87
CA ASP A 2 26.61 53.08 24.99
C ASP A 2 25.16 53.05 25.52
N PHE A 3 24.85 53.81 26.57
CA PHE A 3 23.46 53.95 27.06
C PHE A 3 22.48 54.43 25.98
N LEU A 4 22.88 55.39 25.14
CA LEU A 4 22.02 55.88 24.05
C LEU A 4 21.88 54.86 22.94
N VAL A 5 22.92 54.06 22.67
CA VAL A 5 22.87 52.95 21.72
C VAL A 5 21.87 51.89 22.17
N GLU A 6 21.92 51.48 23.45
CA GLU A 6 20.98 50.50 24.00
C GLU A 6 19.53 51.02 23.96
N ARG A 7 19.29 52.27 24.38
CA ARG A 7 17.95 52.88 24.34
C ARG A 7 17.42 53.03 22.91
N ALA A 8 18.29 53.38 21.94
CA ALA A 8 17.89 53.46 20.54
C ALA A 8 17.56 52.08 19.96
N ALA A 9 18.30 51.03 20.35
CA ALA A 9 18.01 49.66 19.95
C ALA A 9 16.71 49.13 20.57
N ASP A 10 16.43 49.44 21.84
CA ASP A 10 15.16 49.14 22.50
C ASP A 10 13.99 49.78 21.73
N ALA A 11 14.08 51.09 21.46
CA ALA A 11 13.05 51.82 20.72
C ALA A 11 12.83 51.27 19.30
N TYR A 12 13.91 50.87 18.61
CA TYR A 12 13.82 50.25 17.29
C TYR A 12 13.04 48.93 17.34
N ALA A 13 13.37 48.08 18.31
CA ALA A 13 12.71 46.78 18.50
C ALA A 13 11.22 46.95 18.84
N GLU A 14 10.88 47.90 19.71
CA GLU A 14 9.48 48.22 20.06
C GLU A 14 8.69 48.72 18.84
N LEU A 15 9.26 49.65 18.07
CA LEU A 15 8.62 50.19 16.87
C LEU A 15 8.38 49.10 15.82
N LEU A 16 9.35 48.21 15.62
CA LEU A 16 9.21 47.12 14.66
C LEU A 16 8.17 46.08 15.10
N GLY A 17 8.12 45.74 16.40
CA GLY A 17 7.11 44.82 16.93
C GLY A 17 5.67 45.37 16.88
N ALA A 18 5.52 46.69 17.02
CA ALA A 18 4.24 47.38 16.89
C ALA A 18 3.82 47.65 15.43
N TRP A 19 4.68 47.34 14.44
CA TRP A 19 4.44 47.68 13.04
C TRP A 19 3.23 46.96 12.46
N ARG A 20 2.32 47.70 11.82
CA ARG A 20 1.15 47.15 11.11
C ARG A 20 0.94 47.88 9.77
N PRO A 21 0.51 47.18 8.70
CA PRO A 21 0.33 45.73 8.62
C PRO A 21 1.67 44.97 8.62
N VAL A 22 1.66 43.74 9.12
CA VAL A 22 2.80 42.82 9.04
C VAL A 22 2.84 42.28 7.62
N SER A 23 3.99 42.39 6.95
CA SER A 23 4.17 41.89 5.59
C SER A 23 5.62 41.46 5.37
N THR A 24 5.90 40.69 4.32
CA THR A 24 7.26 40.34 3.88
C THR A 24 8.19 41.55 3.71
N GLY A 25 7.65 42.76 3.49
CA GLY A 25 8.43 44.00 3.43
C GLY A 25 9.07 44.43 4.76
N THR A 26 8.59 43.96 5.92
CA THR A 26 9.20 44.28 7.22
C THR A 26 10.62 43.69 7.34
N ILE A 27 10.94 42.67 6.55
CA ILE A 27 12.28 42.07 6.48
C ILE A 27 13.31 43.10 5.96
N ASP A 28 12.92 44.05 5.10
CA ASP A 28 13.81 45.11 4.59
C ASP A 28 14.28 46.07 5.70
N LEU A 29 13.61 46.07 6.85
CA LEU A 29 13.96 46.86 8.03
C LEU A 29 15.01 46.16 8.90
N VAL A 30 15.48 44.96 8.55
CA VAL A 30 16.53 44.30 9.32
C VAL A 30 17.89 44.92 8.95
N PRO A 31 18.63 45.49 9.91
CA PRO A 31 19.92 46.08 9.60
C PRO A 31 20.94 45.02 9.16
N GLY A 32 21.64 45.26 8.04
CA GLY A 32 22.80 44.46 7.66
C GLY A 32 23.95 44.49 8.68
N GLN A 33 24.84 43.49 8.62
CA GLN A 33 25.89 43.24 9.62
C GLN A 33 27.03 44.27 9.63
N LEU A 34 27.27 44.96 8.51
CA LEU A 34 28.36 45.93 8.38
C LEU A 34 27.84 47.36 8.60
N GLY A 35 28.36 48.02 9.63
CA GLY A 35 28.12 49.43 9.89
C GLY A 35 29.00 50.34 9.02
N LYS A 36 28.50 51.53 8.69
CA LYS A 36 29.25 52.60 7.97
C LYS A 36 30.27 53.33 8.86
N GLY A 37 30.32 53.03 10.15
CA GLY A 37 31.23 53.59 11.14
C GLY A 37 31.01 52.96 12.52
N ALA A 38 31.85 53.31 13.51
CA ALA A 38 31.84 52.66 14.82
C ALA A 38 30.49 52.76 15.56
N LEU A 39 29.83 53.93 15.53
CA LEU A 39 28.51 54.12 16.17
C LEU A 39 27.40 53.33 15.46
N ASP A 40 27.38 53.36 14.12
CA ASP A 40 26.40 52.59 13.33
C ASP A 40 26.58 51.09 13.53
N GLY A 41 27.83 50.60 13.60
CA GLY A 41 28.13 49.21 13.92
C GLY A 41 27.63 48.80 15.32
N ALA A 42 27.90 49.63 16.34
CA ALA A 42 27.43 49.38 17.70
C ALA A 42 25.88 49.35 17.79
N LEU A 43 25.20 50.28 17.12
CA LEU A 43 23.74 50.31 17.07
C LEU A 43 23.14 49.12 16.34
N ARG A 44 23.68 48.75 15.17
CA ARG A 44 23.24 47.56 14.42
C ARG A 44 23.41 46.29 15.25
N GLY A 45 24.55 46.13 15.92
CA GLY A 45 24.79 45.01 16.83
C GLY A 45 23.76 44.94 17.96
N ALA A 46 23.49 46.08 18.61
CA ALA A 46 22.50 46.16 19.69
C ALA A 46 21.07 45.86 19.21
N ILE A 47 20.70 46.27 17.98
CA ILE A 47 19.41 45.95 17.35
C ILE A 47 19.34 44.45 17.05
N LEU A 48 20.35 43.89 16.38
CA LEU A 48 20.39 42.47 15.99
C LEU A 48 20.37 41.53 17.20
N ALA A 49 20.85 41.96 18.37
CA ALA A 49 20.72 41.20 19.61
C ALA A 49 19.27 41.09 20.13
N ARG A 50 18.40 42.03 19.77
CA ARG A 50 17.00 42.11 20.23
C ARG A 50 16.01 41.52 19.25
N LEU A 51 16.22 41.78 17.96
CA LEU A 51 15.28 41.40 16.89
C LEU A 51 14.85 39.93 16.88
N PRO A 52 15.69 38.94 17.25
CA PRO A 52 15.26 37.55 17.28
C PRO A 52 14.01 37.30 18.14
N ARG A 53 13.78 38.11 19.18
CA ARG A 53 12.63 37.99 20.10
C ARG A 53 11.47 38.93 19.77
N VAL A 54 11.56 39.73 18.71
CA VAL A 54 10.54 40.69 18.30
C VAL A 54 9.62 40.03 17.27
N ALA A 55 8.31 40.11 17.48
CA ALA A 55 7.32 39.56 16.56
C ALA A 55 7.03 40.56 15.44
N PHE A 56 7.59 40.34 14.24
CA PHE A 56 7.40 41.24 13.09
C PHE A 56 7.42 40.55 11.71
N LEU A 57 7.60 39.22 11.68
CA LEU A 57 7.61 38.45 10.45
C LEU A 57 6.20 38.00 10.08
N GLU A 58 5.86 38.07 8.80
CA GLU A 58 4.60 37.54 8.26
C GLU A 58 4.66 36.01 8.21
N PRO A 59 3.75 35.27 8.86
CA PRO A 59 3.64 33.81 8.68
C PRO A 59 3.02 33.47 7.31
N ALA A 60 3.29 32.25 6.83
CA ALA A 60 2.78 31.74 5.56
C ALA A 60 1.26 31.48 5.56
N ALA A 61 0.67 31.22 6.72
CA ALA A 61 -0.77 31.08 6.92
C ALA A 61 -1.24 31.99 8.06
N PRO A 62 -2.50 32.50 8.02
CA PRO A 62 -3.09 33.21 9.13
C PRO A 62 -3.03 32.39 10.41
N ARG A 63 -2.67 33.02 11.53
CA ARG A 63 -2.64 32.40 12.85
C ARG A 63 -3.83 32.90 13.67
N ASP A 64 -4.61 31.98 14.22
CA ASP A 64 -5.57 32.29 15.27
C ASP A 64 -4.91 32.11 16.66
N PRO A 65 -4.55 33.19 17.37
CA PRO A 65 -3.93 33.09 18.68
C PRO A 65 -4.87 32.54 19.77
N GLU A 66 -6.19 32.46 19.55
CA GLU A 66 -7.13 31.86 20.51
C GLU A 66 -7.14 30.33 20.42
N ALA A 67 -6.92 29.76 19.23
CA ALA A 67 -6.84 28.32 19.00
C ALA A 67 -5.59 27.67 19.65
N GLU A 68 -4.48 28.41 19.78
CA GLU A 68 -3.22 27.92 20.36
C GLU A 68 -3.26 27.80 21.90
N ASN A 69 -4.20 28.47 22.57
CA ASN A 69 -4.35 28.42 24.04
C ASN A 69 -5.36 27.37 24.52
N GLY A 70 -5.98 26.60 23.62
CA GLY A 70 -6.99 25.59 23.96
C GLY A 70 -6.45 24.38 24.74
N TRP A 71 -5.12 24.23 24.83
CA TRP A 71 -4.42 23.14 25.53
C TRP A 71 -3.76 23.59 26.84
N ALA A 72 -3.92 24.86 27.22
CA ALA A 72 -3.55 25.34 28.55
C ALA A 72 -4.76 25.20 29.47
N ASP A 73 -4.55 24.53 30.60
CA ASP A 73 -5.55 24.22 31.62
C ASP A 73 -6.51 25.40 31.93
N ASP A 74 -7.76 25.02 32.20
CA ASP A 74 -8.98 25.83 32.40
C ASP A 74 -8.94 26.85 33.56
N TRP A 75 -7.77 27.26 34.05
CA TRP A 75 -7.61 28.12 35.24
C TRP A 75 -7.27 29.59 34.94
N ASP A 76 -6.97 29.96 33.69
CA ASP A 76 -6.61 31.35 33.32
C ASP A 76 -7.69 32.11 32.51
N ARG A 77 -8.83 31.47 32.18
CA ARG A 77 -9.92 32.08 31.39
C ARG A 77 -10.57 33.30 32.05
N GLU A 78 -10.46 33.45 33.37
CA GLU A 78 -11.18 34.49 34.11
C GLU A 78 -10.51 35.89 34.08
N ARG A 79 -9.33 36.06 33.45
CA ARG A 79 -8.61 37.35 33.46
C ARG A 79 -8.68 38.20 32.19
N HIS A 80 -9.37 37.77 31.13
CA HIS A 80 -9.29 38.43 29.82
C HIS A 80 -10.62 38.90 29.20
N LEU A 81 -11.66 39.12 30.01
CA LEU A 81 -12.95 39.67 29.57
C LEU A 81 -13.02 41.21 29.51
N ASP A 82 -11.93 41.90 29.13
CA ASP A 82 -12.00 43.36 28.97
C ASP A 82 -11.07 43.90 27.88
N ARG A 83 -11.20 43.35 26.66
CA ARG A 83 -10.62 43.99 25.48
C ARG A 83 -11.58 43.90 24.32
N THR A 84 -12.15 45.07 24.06
CA THR A 84 -13.10 45.41 23.00
C THR A 84 -12.70 44.87 21.63
N GLU A 85 -13.72 44.38 20.92
CA GLU A 85 -13.76 44.00 19.52
C GLU A 85 -13.03 45.00 18.62
N ASP A 86 -11.95 44.54 17.98
CA ASP A 86 -11.42 45.14 16.75
C ASP A 86 -11.29 44.04 15.71
N THR A 87 -12.31 43.95 14.86
CA THR A 87 -12.44 43.00 13.78
C THR A 87 -11.60 43.47 12.59
N ALA A 88 -10.30 43.19 12.63
CA ALA A 88 -9.41 43.31 11.48
C ALA A 88 -8.31 42.24 11.52
N SER A 89 -8.53 41.14 10.78
CA SER A 89 -7.50 40.27 10.17
C SER A 89 -6.34 39.87 11.09
N GLY A 90 -6.63 39.02 12.08
CA GLY A 90 -5.65 38.47 13.01
C GLY A 90 -4.67 37.51 12.33
N THR A 91 -3.52 38.03 11.91
CA THR A 91 -2.32 37.22 11.73
C THR A 91 -1.31 37.71 12.76
N SER A 92 -1.09 36.94 13.83
CA SER A 92 -0.04 37.25 14.80
C SER A 92 1.34 37.12 14.12
N ALA A 93 2.16 38.17 14.20
CA ALA A 93 3.49 38.15 13.61
C ALA A 93 4.38 37.10 14.28
N LEU A 94 5.28 36.49 13.51
CA LEU A 94 6.28 35.55 14.02
C LEU A 94 7.52 36.29 14.54
N ARG A 95 8.11 35.71 15.60
CA ARG A 95 9.45 36.07 16.05
C ARG A 95 10.49 35.32 15.24
N PRO A 96 11.63 35.92 14.89
CA PRO A 96 12.66 35.20 14.13
C PRO A 96 13.19 33.93 14.81
N VAL A 97 13.22 33.85 16.14
CA VAL A 97 13.61 32.60 16.86
C VAL A 97 12.59 31.47 16.74
N GLU A 98 11.35 31.78 16.43
CA GLU A 98 10.26 30.80 16.25
C GLU A 98 10.03 30.50 14.76
N ALA A 99 10.55 31.33 13.86
CA ALA A 99 10.27 31.26 12.44
C ALA A 99 11.17 30.28 11.69
N GLU A 100 10.60 29.64 10.67
CA GLU A 100 11.27 28.68 9.81
C GLU A 100 11.01 28.98 8.33
N VAL A 101 11.99 28.69 7.48
CA VAL A 101 11.86 28.75 6.01
C VAL A 101 12.04 27.36 5.43
N VAL A 102 11.06 26.86 4.69
CA VAL A 102 11.18 25.58 3.97
C VAL A 102 11.97 25.81 2.67
N GLU A 103 12.97 24.97 2.42
CA GLU A 103 13.86 25.13 1.26
C GLU A 103 13.41 24.34 0.02
N GLY A 104 13.37 25.04 -1.12
CA GLY A 104 13.22 24.44 -2.45
C GLY A 104 11.81 23.92 -2.73
N VAL A 105 10.79 24.67 -2.31
CA VAL A 105 9.36 24.40 -2.54
C VAL A 105 8.63 25.64 -3.01
N GLY A 106 7.47 25.45 -3.65
CA GLY A 106 6.61 26.53 -4.13
C GLY A 106 5.74 27.16 -3.04
N ALA A 107 5.12 28.29 -3.37
CA ALA A 107 4.20 29.00 -2.47
C ALA A 107 2.98 28.17 -2.06
N GLU A 108 2.45 27.34 -2.97
CA GLU A 108 1.32 26.45 -2.67
C GLU A 108 1.69 25.40 -1.62
N THR A 109 2.84 24.72 -1.78
CA THR A 109 3.33 23.75 -0.79
C THR A 109 3.53 24.37 0.58
N VAL A 110 4.14 25.57 0.64
CA VAL A 110 4.35 26.28 1.91
C VAL A 110 3.02 26.68 2.54
N ARG A 111 2.01 27.06 1.75
CA ARG A 111 0.68 27.39 2.26
C ARG A 111 0.01 26.18 2.90
N VAL A 112 0.03 25.02 2.23
CA VAL A 112 -0.55 23.77 2.76
C VAL A 112 0.19 23.31 4.01
N LEU A 113 1.53 23.32 4.00
CA LEU A 113 2.34 22.96 5.17
C LEU A 113 2.11 23.92 6.35
N ALA A 114 1.88 25.20 6.09
CA ALA A 114 1.67 26.19 7.15
C ALA A 114 0.35 26.01 7.92
N GLU A 115 -0.61 25.25 7.38
CA GLU A 115 -1.82 24.84 8.11
C GLU A 115 -1.50 23.91 9.30
N VAL A 116 -0.35 23.23 9.29
CA VAL A 116 0.09 22.29 10.33
C VAL A 116 1.44 22.64 10.96
N LEU A 117 2.25 23.44 10.26
CA LEU A 117 3.52 24.01 10.72
C LEU A 117 3.35 25.54 10.80
N PRO A 118 2.78 26.07 11.90
CA PRO A 118 2.36 27.47 11.96
C PRO A 118 3.54 28.47 11.98
N CYS A 119 4.76 27.97 12.17
CA CYS A 119 6.01 28.72 12.23
C CYS A 119 6.64 29.03 10.86
N LEU A 120 6.04 28.55 9.76
CA LEU A 120 6.59 28.75 8.42
C LEU A 120 6.41 30.20 7.95
N LEU A 121 7.46 30.74 7.33
CA LEU A 121 7.42 31.99 6.57
C LEU A 121 6.99 31.74 5.11
N PRO A 122 6.46 32.76 4.41
CA PRO A 122 6.13 32.66 2.99
C PRO A 122 7.30 32.15 2.12
N ALA A 123 6.97 31.44 1.04
CA ALA A 123 7.96 30.92 0.10
C ALA A 123 8.77 32.02 -0.60
N GLY A 124 9.96 31.68 -1.10
CA GLY A 124 10.83 32.59 -1.85
C GLY A 124 11.73 33.48 -0.97
N LEU A 125 11.69 33.27 0.35
CA LEU A 125 12.51 34.01 1.31
C LEU A 125 13.85 33.32 1.63
N GLU A 126 14.11 32.10 1.12
CA GLU A 126 15.30 31.30 1.43
C GLU A 126 16.65 31.99 1.13
N ARG A 127 16.66 32.90 0.15
CA ARG A 127 17.87 33.64 -0.27
C ARG A 127 18.11 34.94 0.52
N ARG A 128 17.17 35.36 1.37
CA ARG A 128 17.26 36.62 2.13
C ARG A 128 18.39 36.58 3.17
N THR A 129 19.31 37.54 3.09
CA THR A 129 20.45 37.66 4.02
C THR A 129 20.02 38.12 5.41
N GLU A 130 18.91 38.85 5.49
CA GLU A 130 18.32 39.38 6.71
C GLU A 130 17.87 38.23 7.62
N LEU A 131 17.14 37.26 7.09
CA LEU A 131 16.67 36.08 7.83
C LEU A 131 17.84 35.24 8.35
N ARG A 132 18.92 35.11 7.56
CA ARG A 132 20.15 34.44 8.00
C ARG A 132 20.83 35.19 9.14
N THR A 133 20.82 36.52 9.11
CA THR A 133 21.39 37.35 10.17
C THR A 133 20.59 37.25 11.46
N LEU A 134 19.27 37.07 11.35
CA LEU A 134 18.38 36.84 12.49
C LEU A 134 18.40 35.42 13.03
N GLY A 135 19.09 34.49 12.35
CA GLY A 135 19.18 33.09 12.77
C GLY A 135 17.90 32.29 12.52
N VAL A 136 17.05 32.72 11.58
CA VAL A 136 15.82 32.00 11.20
C VAL A 136 16.20 30.61 10.66
N ALA A 137 15.54 29.58 11.18
CA ALA A 137 15.86 28.20 10.83
C ALA A 137 15.48 27.89 9.38
N ARG A 138 16.24 26.98 8.76
CA ARG A 138 16.03 26.53 7.39
C ARG A 138 15.74 25.05 7.43
N VAL A 139 14.56 24.67 6.97
CA VAL A 139 14.04 23.31 7.07
C VAL A 139 14.07 22.71 5.66
N PRO A 140 14.86 21.66 5.42
CA PRO A 140 14.77 20.90 4.18
C PRO A 140 13.37 20.32 4.03
N LEU A 141 12.87 20.21 2.79
CA LEU A 141 11.56 19.58 2.53
C LEU A 141 11.41 18.19 3.16
N THR A 142 12.46 17.37 3.17
CA THR A 142 12.44 16.04 3.79
C THR A 142 12.10 16.12 5.27
N GLU A 143 12.73 17.04 6.01
CA GLU A 143 12.46 17.25 7.43
C GLU A 143 11.05 17.80 7.65
N ALA A 144 10.56 18.69 6.77
CA ALA A 144 9.19 19.18 6.85
C ALA A 144 8.17 18.04 6.63
N ILE A 145 8.46 17.08 5.75
CA ILE A 145 7.63 15.88 5.51
C ILE A 145 7.70 14.92 6.70
N ASP A 146 8.88 14.70 7.26
CA ASP A 146 9.06 13.80 8.41
C ASP A 146 8.22 14.26 9.62
N ARG A 147 8.07 15.58 9.79
CA ARG A 147 7.20 16.17 10.83
C ARG A 147 5.70 15.94 10.61
N LEU A 148 5.28 15.48 9.43
CA LEU A 148 3.90 15.10 9.14
C LEU A 148 3.56 13.68 9.59
N ALA A 149 4.54 12.90 10.04
CA ALA A 149 4.31 11.55 10.54
C ALA A 149 3.37 11.56 11.76
N GLY A 150 2.33 10.73 11.74
CA GLY A 150 1.35 10.63 12.83
C GLY A 150 0.33 11.78 12.86
N LEU A 151 0.33 12.65 11.87
CA LEU A 151 -0.64 13.73 11.75
C LEU A 151 -2.01 13.19 11.33
N GLU A 152 -3.04 13.48 12.13
CA GLU A 152 -4.43 13.16 11.81
C GLU A 152 -5.08 14.33 11.05
N ARG A 153 -5.27 14.14 9.75
CA ARG A 153 -5.92 15.12 8.86
C ARG A 153 -6.87 14.43 7.90
N ASP A 154 -7.84 15.22 7.45
CA ASP A 154 -8.79 14.82 6.41
C ASP A 154 -8.05 14.39 5.12
N PRO A 155 -8.44 13.28 4.48
CA PRO A 155 -7.89 12.81 3.21
C PRO A 155 -7.74 13.89 2.12
N ALA A 156 -8.71 14.79 1.99
CA ALA A 156 -8.67 15.85 0.99
C ALA A 156 -7.57 16.89 1.28
N TRP A 157 -7.12 17.03 2.53
CA TRP A 157 -5.94 17.82 2.88
C TRP A 157 -4.67 17.19 2.32
N TRP A 158 -4.53 15.87 2.45
CA TRP A 158 -3.39 15.11 1.90
C TRP A 158 -3.35 15.20 0.37
N HIS A 159 -4.51 15.09 -0.29
CA HIS A 159 -4.59 15.29 -1.74
C HIS A 159 -4.08 16.68 -2.16
N ARG A 160 -4.44 17.76 -1.45
CA ARG A 160 -3.92 19.12 -1.74
C ARG A 160 -2.41 19.21 -1.53
N LEU A 161 -1.88 18.56 -0.49
CA LEU A 161 -0.44 18.49 -0.27
C LEU A 161 0.25 17.78 -1.46
N TYR A 162 -0.27 16.63 -1.89
CA TYR A 162 0.30 15.87 -3.02
C TYR A 162 0.25 16.64 -4.33
N ASP A 163 -0.86 17.31 -4.61
CA ASP A 163 -1.00 18.19 -5.78
C ASP A 163 0.04 19.32 -5.74
N SER A 164 0.22 19.96 -4.58
CA SER A 164 1.22 21.03 -4.40
C SER A 164 2.68 20.57 -4.54
N LEU A 165 2.95 19.28 -4.34
CA LEU A 165 4.28 18.67 -4.45
C LEU A 165 4.60 18.17 -5.87
N ALA A 166 3.64 18.25 -6.80
CA ALA A 166 3.83 17.82 -8.18
C ALA A 166 5.02 18.55 -8.85
N GLY A 167 5.95 17.76 -9.41
CA GLY A 167 7.18 18.27 -10.04
C GLY A 167 8.38 18.41 -9.11
N THR A 168 8.22 18.09 -7.82
CA THR A 168 9.34 17.94 -6.88
C THR A 168 10.11 16.65 -7.16
N ASP A 169 11.41 16.65 -6.85
CA ASP A 169 12.28 15.48 -6.92
C ASP A 169 11.71 14.32 -6.07
N PRO A 170 11.37 13.16 -6.67
CA PRO A 170 10.84 11.98 -5.98
C PRO A 170 11.65 11.52 -4.77
N ASP A 171 12.98 11.64 -4.81
CA ASP A 171 13.85 11.15 -3.74
C ASP A 171 13.64 11.93 -2.43
N ARG A 172 13.15 13.17 -2.52
CA ARG A 172 12.81 14.01 -1.36
C ARG A 172 11.43 13.70 -0.75
N LEU A 173 10.63 12.87 -1.42
CA LEU A 173 9.23 12.58 -1.05
C LEU A 173 9.01 11.12 -0.60
N THR A 174 10.09 10.37 -0.37
CA THR A 174 10.02 8.94 -0.02
C THR A 174 9.33 8.67 1.32
N GLY A 175 9.42 9.61 2.27
CA GLY A 175 8.79 9.53 3.61
C GLY A 175 7.38 10.10 3.69
N LEU A 176 6.74 10.40 2.56
CA LEU A 176 5.43 11.05 2.55
C LEU A 176 4.37 10.17 3.22
N PRO A 177 3.65 10.65 4.26
CA PRO A 177 2.57 9.88 4.85
C PRO A 177 1.43 9.71 3.86
N VAL A 178 0.81 8.52 3.86
CA VAL A 178 -0.34 8.17 3.02
C VAL A 178 -1.50 7.72 3.90
N PRO A 179 -2.65 8.42 3.88
CA PRO A 179 -3.88 7.97 4.52
C PRO A 179 -4.37 6.68 3.88
N LEU A 180 -4.70 5.69 4.71
CA LEU A 180 -5.25 4.41 4.27
C LEU A 180 -6.78 4.44 4.32
N ALA A 181 -7.42 3.68 3.44
CA ALA A 181 -8.84 3.36 3.55
C ALA A 181 -9.07 2.59 4.87
N GLY A 182 -10.03 3.05 5.66
CA GLY A 182 -10.35 2.43 6.94
C GLY A 182 -11.38 1.32 6.80
N ASP A 183 -11.79 0.73 7.92
CA ASP A 183 -13.05 -0.01 7.94
C ASP A 183 -14.20 1.00 7.68
N PRO A 184 -15.16 0.70 6.80
CA PRO A 184 -16.34 1.53 6.60
C PRO A 184 -17.09 1.93 7.89
N GLU A 185 -17.00 1.13 8.95
CA GLU A 185 -17.56 1.47 10.27
C GLU A 185 -16.78 2.58 10.98
N ASP A 186 -15.46 2.56 10.93
CA ASP A 186 -14.60 3.62 11.47
C ASP A 186 -14.81 4.94 10.71
N GLU A 187 -14.99 4.88 9.39
CA GLU A 187 -15.31 6.04 8.56
C GLU A 187 -16.69 6.62 8.91
N ARG A 188 -17.71 5.76 9.11
CA ARG A 188 -19.04 6.18 9.59
C ARG A 188 -19.01 6.78 11.00
N ALA A 189 -18.11 6.29 11.85
CA ALA A 189 -17.87 6.84 13.19
C ALA A 189 -17.09 8.17 13.17
N GLY A 190 -16.61 8.61 12.01
CA GLY A 190 -15.87 9.86 11.83
C GLY A 190 -14.46 9.83 12.41
N ARG A 191 -13.86 8.64 12.58
CA ARG A 191 -12.48 8.51 13.02
C ARG A 191 -11.52 8.89 11.89
N PRO A 192 -10.43 9.61 12.16
CA PRO A 192 -9.46 9.94 11.13
C PRO A 192 -8.80 8.66 10.60
N PRO A 193 -8.52 8.58 9.29
CA PRO A 193 -7.88 7.41 8.71
C PRO A 193 -6.47 7.26 9.23
N ARG A 194 -6.06 6.00 9.43
CA ARG A 194 -4.68 5.67 9.77
C ARG A 194 -3.75 6.06 8.62
N THR A 195 -2.60 6.65 8.95
CA THR A 195 -1.56 6.96 7.96
C THR A 195 -0.43 5.95 8.02
N THR A 196 0.13 5.60 6.87
CA THR A 196 1.40 4.85 6.78
C THR A 196 2.49 5.72 6.17
N ILE A 197 3.75 5.44 6.49
CA ILE A 197 4.89 6.24 6.02
C ILE A 197 5.41 5.67 4.72
N GLY A 198 5.41 6.51 3.69
CA GLY A 198 5.92 6.19 2.38
C GLY A 198 4.86 5.58 1.45
N PRO A 199 4.87 5.95 0.15
CA PRO A 199 3.89 5.48 -0.82
C PRO A 199 4.22 4.11 -1.44
N ARG A 200 5.40 3.55 -1.19
CA ARG A 200 5.77 2.22 -1.69
C ARG A 200 4.90 1.15 -1.03
N GLN A 201 4.54 0.12 -1.80
CA GLN A 201 3.66 -0.96 -1.35
C GLN A 201 2.23 -0.52 -1.00
N ILE A 202 1.85 0.70 -1.38
CA ILE A 202 0.47 1.17 -1.24
C ILE A 202 -0.27 0.89 -2.54
N LEU A 203 -1.49 0.38 -2.39
CA LEU A 203 -2.42 0.19 -3.49
C LEU A 203 -3.28 1.44 -3.66
N LEU A 204 -3.36 1.97 -4.87
CA LEU A 204 -4.20 3.10 -5.22
C LEU A 204 -5.57 2.60 -5.69
N PRO A 205 -6.68 3.03 -5.09
CA PRO A 205 -8.00 2.61 -5.52
C PRO A 205 -8.21 3.00 -6.99
N VAL A 206 -8.55 2.03 -7.82
CA VAL A 206 -8.86 2.26 -9.22
C VAL A 206 -10.38 2.48 -9.32
N PRO A 207 -10.85 3.55 -10.00
CA PRO A 207 -12.27 3.75 -10.24
C PRO A 207 -12.89 2.50 -10.89
N ASP A 208 -14.07 2.12 -10.44
CA ASP A 208 -14.86 0.99 -10.95
C ASP A 208 -14.27 -0.42 -10.78
N ALA A 209 -13.03 -0.58 -10.28
CA ALA A 209 -12.39 -1.89 -10.11
C ALA A 209 -12.59 -2.51 -8.71
N LEU A 210 -12.71 -1.68 -7.67
CA LEU A 210 -12.89 -2.13 -6.29
C LEU A 210 -14.07 -1.39 -5.67
N THR A 211 -15.07 -2.13 -5.22
CA THR A 211 -16.21 -1.57 -4.48
C THR A 211 -15.87 -1.41 -2.99
N GLY A 212 -16.61 -0.56 -2.27
CA GLY A 212 -16.40 -0.32 -0.83
C GLY A 212 -16.30 -1.58 0.05
N PRO A 213 -17.17 -2.60 -0.12
CA PRO A 213 -17.06 -3.86 0.62
C PRO A 213 -15.76 -4.61 0.37
N VAL A 214 -15.28 -4.64 -0.89
CA VAL A 214 -14.01 -5.30 -1.25
C VAL A 214 -12.84 -4.57 -0.61
N LEU A 215 -12.84 -3.23 -0.61
CA LEU A 215 -11.81 -2.43 0.05
C LEU A 215 -11.69 -2.73 1.54
N GLY A 216 -12.82 -2.88 2.25
CA GLY A 216 -12.82 -3.27 3.67
C GLY A 216 -12.18 -4.64 3.90
N ARG A 217 -12.50 -5.63 3.05
CA ARG A 217 -11.90 -6.97 3.11
C ARG A 217 -10.39 -6.98 2.83
N LEU A 218 -9.93 -6.15 1.90
CA LEU A 218 -8.49 -5.99 1.62
C LEU A 218 -7.72 -5.46 2.82
N SER A 219 -8.31 -4.52 3.59
CA SER A 219 -7.71 -4.02 4.82
C SER A 219 -7.58 -5.12 5.89
N ARG A 220 -8.58 -5.99 6.04
CA ARG A 220 -8.53 -7.17 6.94
C ARG A 220 -7.47 -8.19 6.53
N LEU A 221 -7.23 -8.34 5.23
CA LEU A 221 -6.11 -9.12 4.68
C LEU A 221 -4.74 -8.43 4.88
N GLY A 222 -4.69 -7.26 5.53
CA GLY A 222 -3.46 -6.52 5.80
C GLY A 222 -2.90 -5.77 4.59
N LEU A 223 -3.68 -5.59 3.53
CA LEU A 223 -3.29 -4.75 2.40
C LEU A 223 -3.46 -3.27 2.74
N LYS A 224 -2.51 -2.46 2.28
CA LYS A 224 -2.52 -1.01 2.48
C LYS A 224 -3.08 -0.34 1.25
N VAL A 225 -4.37 0.00 1.27
CA VAL A 225 -5.01 0.74 0.20
C VAL A 225 -5.10 2.22 0.59
N ALA A 226 -4.69 3.14 -0.29
CA ALA A 226 -4.83 4.57 -0.06
C ALA A 226 -6.30 4.96 0.04
N HIS A 227 -6.61 5.92 0.91
CA HIS A 227 -7.96 6.48 1.01
C HIS A 227 -8.36 7.11 -0.34
N PRO A 228 -9.57 6.84 -0.88
CA PRO A 228 -10.00 7.33 -2.20
C PRO A 228 -9.84 8.85 -2.38
N ASP A 229 -10.24 9.65 -1.38
CA ASP A 229 -10.11 11.11 -1.42
C ASP A 229 -8.65 11.63 -1.30
N ALA A 230 -7.70 10.77 -0.94
CA ALA A 230 -6.26 11.07 -0.92
C ALA A 230 -5.50 10.46 -2.11
N ALA A 231 -6.16 9.62 -2.94
CA ALA A 231 -5.53 8.97 -4.07
C ALA A 231 -5.07 9.99 -5.10
N HIS A 232 -3.79 9.94 -5.48
CA HIS A 232 -3.20 10.96 -6.34
C HIS A 232 -2.10 10.38 -7.25
N PRO A 233 -1.97 10.81 -8.53
CA PRO A 233 -0.94 10.31 -9.46
C PRO A 233 0.51 10.50 -9.01
N LEU A 234 0.76 11.42 -8.06
CA LEU A 234 2.09 11.55 -7.46
C LEU A 234 2.49 10.29 -6.69
N LEU A 235 1.55 9.65 -5.99
CA LEU A 235 1.84 8.44 -5.20
C LEU A 235 2.29 7.29 -6.11
N GLU A 236 1.67 7.15 -7.28
CA GLU A 236 2.07 6.17 -8.30
C GLU A 236 3.51 6.40 -8.77
N LYS A 237 3.88 7.67 -9.05
CA LYS A 237 5.26 8.05 -9.42
C LYS A 237 6.28 7.75 -8.31
N LEU A 238 5.83 7.71 -7.05
CA LEU A 238 6.66 7.42 -5.89
C LEU A 238 6.69 5.91 -5.54
N GLY A 239 6.00 5.07 -6.32
CA GLY A 239 6.02 3.61 -6.19
C GLY A 239 4.78 2.97 -5.56
N ALA A 240 3.69 3.73 -5.41
CA ALA A 240 2.38 3.11 -5.20
C ALA A 240 1.92 2.40 -6.48
N LEU A 241 1.12 1.35 -6.35
CA LEU A 241 0.63 0.56 -7.48
C LEU A 241 -0.88 0.71 -7.62
N PRO A 242 -1.44 0.74 -8.83
CA PRO A 242 -2.89 0.67 -9.00
C PRO A 242 -3.41 -0.66 -8.43
N ALA A 243 -4.49 -0.57 -7.66
CA ALA A 243 -5.19 -1.71 -7.06
C ALA A 243 -6.01 -2.48 -8.11
N THR A 244 -5.37 -2.93 -9.19
CA THR A 244 -6.01 -3.81 -10.17
C THR A 244 -6.23 -5.20 -9.57
N PRO A 245 -7.28 -5.94 -9.98
CA PRO A 245 -7.56 -7.27 -9.43
C PRO A 245 -6.35 -8.21 -9.48
N ARG A 246 -5.62 -8.23 -10.61
CA ARG A 246 -4.39 -9.02 -10.76
C ARG A 246 -3.26 -8.55 -9.84
N ALA A 247 -3.06 -7.23 -9.69
CA ALA A 247 -2.04 -6.71 -8.77
C ALA A 247 -2.34 -7.09 -7.31
N VAL A 248 -3.61 -7.03 -6.89
CA VAL A 248 -4.06 -7.44 -5.56
C VAL A 248 -3.83 -8.93 -5.33
N LEU A 249 -4.22 -9.79 -6.28
CA LEU A 249 -4.02 -11.25 -6.18
C LEU A 249 -2.56 -11.63 -5.99
N THR A 250 -1.65 -10.97 -6.70
CA THR A 250 -0.22 -11.26 -6.63
C THR A 250 0.48 -10.73 -5.37
N THR A 251 -0.26 -10.10 -4.44
CA THR A 251 0.34 -9.64 -3.18
C THR A 251 0.68 -10.82 -2.26
N PRO A 252 1.79 -10.74 -1.51
CA PRO A 252 2.15 -11.78 -0.54
C PRO A 252 1.06 -12.07 0.49
N GLN A 253 0.28 -11.05 0.88
CA GLN A 253 -0.81 -11.17 1.83
C GLN A 253 -1.92 -12.07 1.30
N VAL A 254 -2.40 -11.85 0.07
CA VAL A 254 -3.45 -12.69 -0.52
C VAL A 254 -2.95 -14.11 -0.72
N ARG A 255 -1.71 -14.28 -1.21
CA ARG A 255 -1.11 -15.60 -1.38
C ARG A 255 -1.00 -16.36 -0.05
N SER A 256 -0.60 -15.68 1.03
CA SER A 256 -0.53 -16.28 2.36
C SER A 256 -1.91 -16.62 2.93
N ALA A 257 -2.92 -15.78 2.67
CA ALA A 257 -4.29 -16.03 3.12
C ALA A 257 -4.90 -17.25 2.41
N VAL A 258 -4.65 -17.41 1.11
CA VAL A 258 -5.09 -18.58 0.34
C VAL A 258 -4.39 -19.85 0.82
N ALA A 259 -3.07 -19.82 1.03
CA ALA A 259 -2.34 -20.98 1.55
C ALA A 259 -2.87 -21.45 2.92
N GLY A 260 -3.20 -20.51 3.82
CA GLY A 260 -3.77 -20.82 5.13
C GLY A 260 -5.29 -20.96 5.16
N SER A 261 -5.96 -21.03 4.01
CA SER A 261 -7.43 -20.92 3.95
C SER A 261 -8.17 -22.15 4.49
N LEU A 262 -7.57 -23.35 4.38
CA LEU A 262 -8.12 -24.59 4.95
C LEU A 262 -8.11 -24.56 6.48
N ASP A 263 -7.05 -24.00 7.08
CA ASP A 263 -6.86 -23.90 8.52
C ASP A 263 -7.52 -22.66 9.14
N ALA A 264 -8.15 -21.80 8.33
CA ALA A 264 -8.65 -20.50 8.77
C ALA A 264 -9.68 -20.60 9.92
N GLY A 265 -10.40 -21.72 10.04
CA GLY A 265 -11.35 -21.99 11.12
C GLY A 265 -10.72 -22.38 12.48
N GLU A 266 -9.42 -22.68 12.53
CA GLU A 266 -8.75 -23.10 13.77
C GLU A 266 -8.20 -21.92 14.59
N ILE A 267 -7.93 -20.79 13.93
CA ILE A 267 -7.36 -19.59 14.55
C ILE A 267 -8.48 -18.59 14.82
N TRP A 268 -8.76 -18.35 16.10
CA TRP A 268 -9.72 -17.33 16.53
C TRP A 268 -9.09 -15.93 16.41
N ASP A 269 -9.05 -15.40 15.20
CA ASP A 269 -8.75 -13.99 14.93
C ASP A 269 -10.04 -13.29 14.46
N GLU A 270 -10.64 -12.47 15.33
CA GLU A 270 -11.89 -11.75 15.05
C GLU A 270 -11.75 -10.75 13.89
N ASP A 271 -10.52 -10.34 13.55
CA ASP A 271 -10.24 -9.36 12.49
C ASP A 271 -9.90 -10.02 11.14
N ALA A 272 -9.68 -11.34 11.09
CA ALA A 272 -9.38 -12.08 9.87
C ALA A 272 -10.65 -12.37 9.03
N LEU A 273 -10.49 -12.57 7.73
CA LEU A 273 -11.58 -13.08 6.89
C LEU A 273 -11.81 -14.56 7.21
N ASP A 274 -13.07 -14.95 7.31
CA ASP A 274 -13.41 -16.38 7.29
C ASP A 274 -13.20 -16.98 5.88
N ALA A 275 -13.29 -18.30 5.79
CA ALA A 275 -13.04 -19.03 4.54
C ALA A 275 -14.00 -18.61 3.42
N ASP A 276 -15.28 -18.37 3.73
CA ASP A 276 -16.29 -17.98 2.75
C ASP A 276 -16.06 -16.55 2.23
N GLU A 277 -15.75 -15.61 3.13
CA GLU A 277 -15.40 -14.23 2.77
C GLU A 277 -14.12 -14.17 1.93
N LEU A 278 -13.13 -15.00 2.26
CA LEU A 278 -11.89 -15.12 1.49
C LEU A 278 -12.17 -15.71 0.10
N ALA A 279 -12.90 -16.82 0.00
CA ALA A 279 -13.26 -17.45 -1.26
C ALA A 279 -14.03 -16.48 -2.16
N GLU A 280 -15.04 -15.78 -1.63
CA GLU A 280 -15.80 -14.78 -2.38
C GLU A 280 -14.89 -13.63 -2.88
N THR A 281 -13.95 -13.20 -2.05
CA THR A 281 -12.99 -12.13 -2.40
C THR A 281 -12.04 -12.58 -3.50
N VAL A 282 -11.45 -13.76 -3.38
CA VAL A 282 -10.52 -14.32 -4.37
C VAL A 282 -11.24 -14.58 -5.69
N LEU A 283 -12.40 -15.23 -5.68
CA LEU A 283 -13.19 -15.48 -6.89
C LEU A 283 -13.65 -14.18 -7.58
N THR A 284 -13.97 -13.13 -6.80
CA THR A 284 -14.23 -11.78 -7.36
C THR A 284 -13.00 -11.27 -8.10
N LEU A 285 -11.84 -11.31 -7.46
CA LEU A 285 -10.59 -10.81 -8.03
C LEU A 285 -10.17 -11.61 -9.26
N VAL A 286 -10.32 -12.94 -9.25
CA VAL A 286 -10.01 -13.85 -10.35
C VAL A 286 -10.89 -13.56 -11.56
N ARG A 287 -12.21 -13.41 -11.34
CA ARG A 287 -13.17 -13.02 -12.38
C ARG A 287 -12.82 -11.66 -12.97
N ASP A 288 -12.58 -10.66 -12.12
CA ASP A 288 -12.34 -9.28 -12.56
C ASP A 288 -10.92 -9.09 -13.15
N ALA A 289 -9.99 -10.01 -12.86
CA ALA A 289 -8.69 -10.11 -13.51
C ALA A 289 -8.74 -10.89 -14.84
N GLU A 290 -9.88 -11.51 -15.16
CA GLU A 290 -10.07 -12.40 -16.32
C GLU A 290 -9.00 -13.50 -16.40
N LEU A 291 -8.65 -14.12 -15.26
CA LEU A 291 -7.64 -15.18 -15.24
C LEU A 291 -8.12 -16.42 -16.00
N ALA A 292 -7.20 -17.04 -16.74
CA ALA A 292 -7.40 -18.33 -17.35
C ALA A 292 -6.90 -19.46 -16.42
N PRO A 293 -7.40 -20.70 -16.59
CA PRO A 293 -6.84 -21.87 -15.91
C PRO A 293 -5.32 -21.98 -16.10
N GLY A 294 -4.58 -22.13 -15.00
CA GLY A 294 -3.12 -22.23 -15.00
C GLY A 294 -2.36 -20.90 -15.02
N ASP A 295 -3.03 -19.73 -15.08
CA ASP A 295 -2.36 -18.42 -14.98
C ASP A 295 -1.67 -18.24 -13.62
N GLU A 296 -2.33 -18.66 -12.54
CA GLU A 296 -1.85 -18.52 -11.15
C GLU A 296 -2.11 -19.84 -10.38
N PRO A 297 -1.27 -20.88 -10.57
CA PRO A 297 -1.59 -22.23 -10.09
C PRO A 297 -1.70 -22.38 -8.57
N TRP A 298 -1.08 -21.50 -7.80
CA TRP A 298 -1.17 -21.46 -6.34
C TRP A 298 -2.58 -21.18 -5.83
N LEU A 299 -3.50 -20.72 -6.68
CA LEU A 299 -4.91 -20.58 -6.34
C LEU A 299 -5.59 -21.93 -6.10
N GLY A 300 -4.98 -23.05 -6.51
CA GLY A 300 -5.43 -24.41 -6.21
C GLY A 300 -5.55 -24.71 -4.71
N ALA A 301 -4.82 -23.99 -3.86
CA ALA A 301 -4.90 -24.10 -2.40
C ALA A 301 -6.12 -23.42 -1.78
N LEU A 302 -6.90 -22.65 -2.55
CA LEU A 302 -8.05 -21.95 -2.01
C LEU A 302 -9.08 -22.96 -1.49
N ALA A 303 -9.38 -22.90 -0.19
CA ALA A 303 -10.44 -23.67 0.42
C ALA A 303 -11.79 -23.26 -0.18
N LEU A 304 -12.48 -24.21 -0.79
CA LEU A 304 -13.85 -24.08 -1.26
C LEU A 304 -14.70 -25.20 -0.62
N PRO A 305 -16.00 -24.95 -0.37
CA PRO A 305 -16.88 -26.00 0.10
C PRO A 305 -17.13 -27.03 -1.02
N ASP A 306 -17.04 -28.31 -0.65
CA ASP A 306 -17.50 -29.41 -1.49
C ASP A 306 -19.04 -29.58 -1.45
N ASP A 307 -19.56 -30.61 -2.10
CA ASP A 307 -20.99 -30.92 -2.16
C ASP A 307 -21.58 -31.43 -0.83
N GLU A 308 -20.75 -31.70 0.18
CA GLU A 308 -21.14 -31.96 1.56
C GLU A 308 -20.98 -30.72 2.47
N GLY A 309 -20.38 -29.65 1.95
CA GLY A 309 -20.09 -28.41 2.66
C GLY A 309 -18.80 -28.46 3.48
N GLU A 310 -17.95 -29.47 3.28
CA GLU A 310 -16.63 -29.57 3.90
C GLU A 310 -15.61 -28.76 3.08
N PRO A 311 -14.69 -28.01 3.72
CA PRO A 311 -13.69 -27.24 3.00
C PRO A 311 -12.62 -28.15 2.39
N ALA A 312 -12.39 -28.02 1.09
CA ALA A 312 -11.35 -28.74 0.35
C ALA A 312 -10.56 -27.79 -0.58
N PRO A 313 -9.29 -28.11 -0.92
CA PRO A 313 -8.53 -27.33 -1.88
C PRO A 313 -9.24 -27.26 -3.24
N ALA A 314 -9.35 -26.06 -3.82
CA ALA A 314 -9.97 -25.86 -5.14
C ALA A 314 -9.36 -26.77 -6.23
N GLY A 315 -8.06 -27.05 -6.17
CA GLY A 315 -7.34 -27.93 -7.10
C GLY A 315 -7.73 -29.42 -7.02
N GLU A 316 -8.46 -29.81 -5.98
CA GLU A 316 -8.90 -31.19 -5.71
C GLU A 316 -10.40 -31.39 -5.92
N LEU A 317 -11.12 -30.30 -6.21
CA LEU A 317 -12.56 -30.34 -6.47
C LEU A 317 -12.87 -30.46 -7.96
N VAL A 318 -13.98 -31.13 -8.26
CA VAL A 318 -14.49 -31.29 -9.63
C VAL A 318 -15.67 -30.36 -9.87
N LEU A 319 -15.70 -29.69 -11.02
CA LEU A 319 -16.82 -28.85 -11.43
C LEU A 319 -18.04 -29.72 -11.80
N PRO A 320 -19.21 -29.55 -11.15
CA PRO A 320 -20.42 -30.29 -11.47
C PRO A 320 -20.81 -30.18 -12.95
N GLY A 321 -21.13 -31.33 -13.56
CA GLY A 321 -21.59 -31.40 -14.96
C GLY A 321 -20.50 -31.19 -16.03
N SER A 322 -19.24 -30.95 -15.63
CA SER A 322 -18.11 -30.81 -16.55
C SER A 322 -17.81 -32.10 -17.33
N PRO A 323 -17.06 -32.03 -18.45
CA PRO A 323 -16.59 -33.22 -19.15
C PRO A 323 -15.83 -34.22 -18.26
N PHE A 324 -14.99 -33.73 -17.33
CA PHE A 324 -14.28 -34.58 -16.39
C PHE A 324 -15.22 -35.30 -15.42
N ALA A 325 -16.21 -34.58 -14.86
CA ALA A 325 -17.23 -35.16 -13.98
C ALA A 325 -18.01 -36.33 -14.62
N GLN A 326 -18.16 -36.34 -15.94
CA GLN A 326 -18.90 -37.40 -16.65
C GLN A 326 -18.10 -38.68 -16.89
N ILE A 327 -16.76 -38.62 -16.77
CA ILE A 327 -15.87 -39.75 -17.02
C ILE A 327 -15.21 -40.28 -15.75
N MET A 328 -15.21 -39.50 -14.67
CA MET A 328 -14.68 -39.89 -13.38
C MET A 328 -15.57 -40.96 -12.72
N ARG A 329 -14.97 -41.93 -12.03
CA ARG A 329 -15.71 -42.87 -11.18
C ARG A 329 -16.40 -42.14 -10.03
N GLU A 330 -17.56 -42.65 -9.65
CA GLU A 330 -18.36 -42.08 -8.56
C GLU A 330 -17.60 -42.15 -7.23
N GLY A 331 -17.45 -41.00 -6.55
CA GLY A 331 -16.88 -40.91 -5.21
C GLY A 331 -15.35 -40.86 -5.12
N GLU A 332 -14.64 -40.70 -6.25
CA GLU A 332 -13.16 -40.56 -6.21
C GLU A 332 -12.71 -39.15 -5.79
N LEU A 333 -13.38 -38.10 -6.29
CA LEU A 333 -13.16 -36.71 -5.89
C LEU A 333 -14.50 -36.04 -5.56
N GLY A 334 -14.44 -35.10 -4.61
CA GLY A 334 -15.58 -34.25 -4.24
C GLY A 334 -15.95 -33.27 -5.35
N PHE A 335 -17.23 -32.94 -5.44
CA PHE A 335 -17.68 -31.87 -6.32
C PHE A 335 -17.62 -30.54 -5.58
N VAL A 336 -17.30 -29.45 -6.28
CA VAL A 336 -17.51 -28.13 -5.66
C VAL A 336 -19.01 -27.90 -5.43
N ASP A 337 -19.35 -27.24 -4.31
CA ASP A 337 -20.73 -26.92 -3.95
C ASP A 337 -21.53 -26.37 -5.15
N GLN A 338 -22.76 -26.87 -5.30
CA GLN A 338 -23.60 -26.56 -6.46
C GLN A 338 -24.05 -25.09 -6.45
N GLU A 339 -24.31 -24.48 -5.29
CA GLU A 339 -24.71 -23.07 -5.21
C GLU A 339 -23.54 -22.16 -5.61
N LEU A 340 -22.33 -22.51 -5.19
CA LEU A 340 -21.08 -21.84 -5.57
C LEU A 340 -20.82 -21.97 -7.08
N ALA A 341 -20.98 -23.17 -7.64
CA ALA A 341 -20.86 -23.45 -9.08
C ALA A 341 -21.86 -22.63 -9.92
N ASP A 342 -23.14 -22.60 -9.50
CA ASP A 342 -24.20 -21.82 -10.18
C ASP A 342 -23.93 -20.32 -10.14
N ARG A 343 -23.36 -19.83 -9.02
CA ARG A 343 -23.08 -18.41 -8.80
C ARG A 343 -21.89 -17.90 -9.60
N TRP A 344 -20.78 -18.65 -9.60
CA TRP A 344 -19.51 -18.20 -10.19
C TRP A 344 -19.29 -18.69 -11.61
N GLY A 345 -19.89 -19.83 -11.97
CA GLY A 345 -19.68 -20.48 -13.26
C GLY A 345 -18.26 -21.05 -13.41
N GLU A 346 -18.02 -21.65 -14.58
CA GLU A 346 -16.80 -22.40 -14.89
C GLU A 346 -15.52 -21.56 -14.83
N GLY A 347 -15.54 -20.32 -15.36
CA GLY A 347 -14.34 -19.52 -15.57
C GLY A 347 -13.53 -19.26 -14.28
N PRO A 348 -14.11 -18.56 -13.29
CA PRO A 348 -13.40 -18.27 -12.03
C PRO A 348 -12.99 -19.52 -11.27
N LEU A 349 -13.83 -20.57 -11.25
CA LEU A 349 -13.56 -21.80 -10.52
C LEU A 349 -12.40 -22.59 -11.14
N THR A 350 -12.40 -22.76 -12.47
CA THR A 350 -11.30 -23.43 -13.18
C THR A 350 -10.02 -22.61 -13.16
N ALA A 351 -10.10 -21.28 -13.12
CA ALA A 351 -8.95 -20.42 -12.90
C ALA A 351 -8.32 -20.59 -11.50
N CYS A 352 -9.13 -20.96 -10.49
CA CYS A 352 -8.67 -21.37 -9.17
C CYS A 352 -8.22 -22.85 -9.10
N GLY A 353 -8.30 -23.62 -10.18
CA GLY A 353 -7.84 -25.01 -10.21
C GLY A 353 -8.94 -26.08 -10.14
N VAL A 354 -10.21 -25.70 -9.98
CA VAL A 354 -11.33 -26.66 -10.00
C VAL A 354 -11.34 -27.42 -11.34
N LEU A 355 -11.42 -28.74 -11.27
CA LEU A 355 -11.27 -29.62 -12.41
C LEU A 355 -12.55 -29.64 -13.28
N ALA A 356 -12.45 -29.11 -14.49
CA ALA A 356 -13.47 -29.29 -15.54
C ALA A 356 -13.03 -30.26 -16.67
N THR A 357 -11.73 -30.51 -16.75
CA THR A 357 -11.04 -31.41 -17.69
C THR A 357 -9.82 -32.00 -16.98
N PHE A 358 -9.14 -32.98 -17.58
CA PHE A 358 -7.84 -33.44 -17.10
C PHE A 358 -6.86 -32.28 -16.93
N ALA A 359 -6.09 -32.32 -15.83
CA ALA A 359 -5.01 -31.41 -15.58
C ALA A 359 -3.67 -31.98 -16.08
N LEU A 360 -2.73 -31.07 -16.37
CA LEU A 360 -1.39 -31.41 -16.77
C LEU A 360 -0.42 -31.16 -15.62
N VAL A 361 0.47 -32.13 -15.40
CA VAL A 361 1.69 -31.94 -14.64
C VAL A 361 2.79 -31.50 -15.61
N ARG A 362 3.52 -30.45 -15.26
CA ARG A 362 4.72 -29.98 -15.96
C ARG A 362 5.84 -29.76 -14.95
N ALA A 363 6.67 -30.78 -14.77
CA ALA A 363 7.81 -30.73 -13.89
C ALA A 363 9.11 -30.52 -14.70
N THR A 364 10.02 -29.70 -14.19
CA THR A 364 11.33 -29.45 -14.82
C THR A 364 12.47 -29.92 -13.92
N ASP A 365 13.58 -30.34 -14.52
CA ASP A 365 14.77 -30.81 -13.81
C ASP A 365 14.46 -31.93 -12.80
N VAL A 366 13.65 -32.91 -13.23
CA VAL A 366 13.19 -34.04 -12.41
C VAL A 366 14.29 -35.09 -12.32
N VAL A 367 14.74 -35.37 -11.09
CA VAL A 367 15.63 -36.51 -10.82
C VAL A 367 14.81 -37.78 -10.97
N LEU A 368 15.24 -38.67 -11.86
CA LEU A 368 14.59 -39.96 -12.11
C LEU A 368 15.04 -40.98 -11.06
N ASP A 369 14.60 -40.77 -9.83
CA ASP A 369 14.77 -41.69 -8.71
C ASP A 369 13.37 -42.15 -8.24
N PRO A 370 13.00 -43.44 -8.39
CA PRO A 370 11.67 -43.93 -8.02
C PRO A 370 11.32 -43.66 -6.54
N ASP A 371 12.31 -43.66 -5.65
CA ASP A 371 12.12 -43.42 -4.22
C ASP A 371 11.86 -41.93 -3.90
N GLU A 372 12.16 -41.00 -4.82
CA GLU A 372 11.94 -39.56 -4.66
C GLU A 372 10.71 -39.04 -5.43
N LEU A 373 10.06 -39.89 -6.23
CA LEU A 373 8.88 -39.55 -7.05
C LEU A 373 7.56 -39.82 -6.30
N GLU A 374 7.45 -39.30 -5.10
CA GLU A 374 6.21 -39.29 -4.29
C GLU A 374 5.57 -37.89 -4.31
N PRO A 375 4.23 -37.77 -4.16
CA PRO A 375 3.58 -36.48 -4.00
C PRO A 375 4.20 -35.65 -2.89
N ARG A 376 4.42 -34.35 -3.15
CA ARG A 376 4.96 -33.43 -2.14
C ARG A 376 3.94 -33.19 -1.04
N ASP A 377 4.44 -33.05 0.19
CA ASP A 377 3.67 -32.59 1.34
C ASP A 377 3.37 -31.09 1.18
N SER A 378 2.28 -30.79 0.48
CA SER A 378 1.83 -29.44 0.12
C SER A 378 0.32 -29.33 0.30
N ASP A 379 -0.18 -28.11 0.45
CA ASP A 379 -1.60 -27.85 0.77
C ASP A 379 -2.55 -28.15 -0.40
N PHE A 380 -2.01 -28.44 -1.60
CA PHE A 380 -2.78 -28.74 -2.81
C PHE A 380 -1.92 -29.44 -3.86
N ALA A 381 -2.57 -30.08 -4.84
CA ALA A 381 -1.92 -30.67 -6.01
C ALA A 381 -1.18 -29.63 -6.90
N GLU A 382 0.12 -29.40 -6.66
CA GLU A 382 0.96 -28.48 -7.42
C GLU A 382 1.14 -28.93 -8.89
N PRO A 383 1.02 -28.02 -9.89
CA PRO A 383 1.09 -28.40 -11.31
C PRO A 383 2.47 -28.85 -11.78
N ASP A 384 3.53 -28.67 -10.97
CA ASP A 384 4.90 -29.07 -11.28
C ASP A 384 5.39 -30.23 -10.43
N ASP A 385 4.47 -30.92 -9.74
CA ASP A 385 4.78 -32.11 -8.95
C ASP A 385 4.56 -33.38 -9.77
N ALA A 386 5.66 -34.01 -10.17
CA ALA A 386 5.64 -35.30 -10.87
C ALA A 386 5.14 -36.45 -9.98
N GLY A 387 5.24 -36.31 -8.65
CA GLY A 387 4.76 -37.32 -7.70
C GLY A 387 3.26 -37.53 -7.73
N LEU A 388 2.48 -36.55 -8.20
CA LEU A 388 1.02 -36.64 -8.35
C LEU A 388 0.57 -37.62 -9.45
N LEU A 389 1.50 -38.09 -10.29
CA LEU A 389 1.18 -39.01 -11.38
C LEU A 389 1.05 -40.43 -10.85
N ASP A 390 -0.09 -41.07 -11.11
CA ASP A 390 -0.30 -42.47 -10.75
C ASP A 390 0.79 -43.38 -11.37
N ALA A 391 1.32 -44.28 -10.55
CA ALA A 391 2.37 -45.25 -10.89
C ALA A 391 3.64 -44.63 -11.55
N VAL A 392 3.98 -43.38 -11.20
CA VAL A 392 5.16 -42.69 -11.73
C VAL A 392 6.49 -43.34 -11.31
N ASP A 393 6.53 -43.92 -10.11
CA ASP A 393 7.62 -44.73 -9.59
C ASP A 393 7.88 -45.94 -10.50
N VAL A 394 6.82 -46.68 -10.85
CA VAL A 394 6.87 -47.85 -11.75
C VAL A 394 7.32 -47.43 -13.15
N TRP A 395 6.78 -46.32 -13.68
CA TRP A 395 7.23 -45.77 -14.95
C TRP A 395 8.73 -45.41 -14.92
N CYS A 396 9.21 -44.84 -13.82
CA CYS A 396 10.59 -44.48 -13.64
C CYS A 396 11.50 -45.72 -13.58
N GLU A 397 11.12 -46.77 -12.83
CA GLU A 397 11.82 -48.05 -12.80
C GLU A 397 11.95 -48.66 -14.21
N ASP A 398 10.83 -48.75 -14.93
CA ASP A 398 10.79 -49.28 -16.30
C ASP A 398 11.67 -48.48 -17.28
N LEU A 399 11.79 -47.16 -17.07
CA LEU A 399 12.66 -46.30 -17.86
C LEU A 399 14.13 -46.53 -17.52
N LEU A 400 14.47 -46.61 -16.23
CA LEU A 400 15.83 -46.83 -15.75
C LEU A 400 16.38 -48.19 -16.21
N ASP A 401 15.55 -49.24 -16.23
CA ASP A 401 15.89 -50.57 -16.75
C ASP A 401 16.31 -50.56 -18.23
N GLN A 402 15.89 -49.54 -18.98
CA GLN A 402 16.24 -49.36 -20.40
C GLN A 402 17.49 -48.48 -20.61
N LEU A 403 17.96 -47.81 -19.55
CA LEU A 403 19.11 -46.92 -19.60
C LEU A 403 20.39 -47.62 -19.12
N PRO A 404 21.59 -47.15 -19.52
CA PRO A 404 22.83 -47.66 -18.98
C PRO A 404 22.94 -47.36 -17.48
N GLU A 405 23.43 -48.32 -16.69
CA GLU A 405 23.73 -48.08 -15.27
C GLU A 405 24.69 -46.90 -15.10
N THR A 406 24.25 -45.88 -14.37
CA THR A 406 25.04 -44.71 -13.99
C THR A 406 25.18 -44.61 -12.47
N PRO A 407 26.27 -44.01 -11.96
CA PRO A 407 26.49 -43.86 -10.52
C PRO A 407 25.57 -42.83 -9.86
N VAL A 408 24.82 -42.06 -10.64
CA VAL A 408 23.81 -41.09 -10.20
C VAL A 408 22.55 -41.29 -11.05
N PRO A 409 21.34 -41.06 -10.50
CA PRO A 409 20.12 -41.09 -11.28
C PRO A 409 20.17 -40.06 -12.43
N PRO A 410 19.62 -40.39 -13.61
CA PRO A 410 19.48 -39.44 -14.70
C PRO A 410 18.46 -38.35 -14.34
N VAL A 411 18.51 -37.22 -15.06
CA VAL A 411 17.59 -36.09 -14.86
C VAL A 411 16.79 -35.91 -16.14
N ALA A 412 15.46 -35.90 -16.03
CA ALA A 412 14.58 -35.44 -17.09
C ALA A 412 14.49 -33.90 -17.01
N THR A 413 14.89 -33.23 -18.08
CA THR A 413 14.83 -31.76 -18.15
C THR A 413 13.39 -31.25 -18.09
N GLU A 414 12.45 -31.99 -18.67
CA GLU A 414 11.02 -31.67 -18.64
C GLU A 414 10.18 -32.95 -18.74
N ILE A 415 9.26 -33.11 -17.79
CA ILE A 415 8.18 -34.10 -17.82
C ILE A 415 6.87 -33.34 -17.99
N VAL A 416 6.10 -33.71 -19.02
CA VAL A 416 4.72 -33.23 -19.22
C VAL A 416 3.82 -34.44 -19.27
N ALA A 417 2.89 -34.55 -18.33
CA ALA A 417 2.03 -35.71 -18.21
C ALA A 417 0.61 -35.29 -17.82
N VAL A 418 -0.35 -36.19 -18.05
CA VAL A 418 -1.75 -35.99 -17.67
C VAL A 418 -1.96 -36.67 -16.32
N ARG A 419 -2.46 -35.94 -15.32
CA ARG A 419 -2.80 -36.53 -14.02
C ARG A 419 -4.19 -37.15 -13.99
N ASP A 420 -4.46 -37.93 -12.95
CA ASP A 420 -5.79 -38.47 -12.60
C ASP A 420 -6.40 -39.39 -13.66
N LEU A 421 -5.57 -40.09 -14.45
CA LEU A 421 -6.04 -41.07 -15.44
C LEU A 421 -6.63 -42.32 -14.78
N ASP A 422 -6.19 -42.61 -13.57
CA ASP A 422 -6.65 -43.68 -12.70
C ASP A 422 -8.03 -43.39 -12.10
N LEU A 423 -8.55 -42.17 -12.19
CA LEU A 423 -9.90 -41.82 -11.73
C LEU A 423 -10.99 -42.11 -12.77
N VAL A 424 -10.61 -42.47 -14.00
CA VAL A 424 -11.54 -42.72 -15.11
C VAL A 424 -12.35 -44.00 -14.87
N ASP A 425 -13.66 -43.92 -15.09
CA ASP A 425 -14.57 -45.05 -15.08
C ASP A 425 -14.26 -46.01 -16.25
N ASP A 426 -14.25 -47.31 -15.95
CA ASP A 426 -13.94 -48.36 -16.92
C ASP A 426 -14.81 -48.28 -18.19
N ASP A 427 -16.07 -47.86 -18.05
CA ASP A 427 -17.02 -47.71 -19.16
C ASP A 427 -16.92 -46.35 -19.89
N ALA A 428 -16.13 -45.40 -19.38
CA ALA A 428 -15.97 -44.04 -19.89
C ALA A 428 -14.67 -43.77 -20.67
N TRP A 429 -13.78 -44.77 -20.78
CA TRP A 429 -12.52 -44.66 -21.53
C TRP A 429 -12.66 -44.16 -22.99
N PRO A 430 -13.68 -44.54 -23.78
CA PRO A 430 -13.85 -43.99 -25.11
C PRO A 430 -14.00 -42.45 -25.13
N GLN A 431 -14.68 -41.89 -24.12
CA GLN A 431 -14.89 -40.47 -23.93
C GLN A 431 -13.60 -39.80 -23.43
N ALA A 432 -12.92 -40.41 -22.45
CA ALA A 432 -11.63 -39.94 -21.94
C ALA A 432 -10.58 -39.86 -23.07
N LEU A 433 -10.47 -40.89 -23.91
CA LEU A 433 -9.57 -40.90 -25.07
C LEU A 433 -9.90 -39.80 -26.09
N ALA A 434 -11.18 -39.44 -26.25
CA ALA A 434 -11.57 -38.33 -27.11
C ALA A 434 -11.11 -36.97 -26.56
N MET A 435 -11.15 -36.79 -25.23
CA MET A 435 -10.61 -35.61 -24.54
C MET A 435 -9.09 -35.56 -24.67
N LEU A 436 -8.40 -36.66 -24.35
CA LEU A 436 -6.94 -36.79 -24.45
C LEU A 436 -6.41 -36.61 -25.88
N ALA A 437 -7.24 -36.82 -26.90
CA ALA A 437 -6.88 -36.61 -28.29
C ALA A 437 -6.82 -35.13 -28.71
N GLN A 438 -7.27 -34.19 -27.86
CA GLN A 438 -7.20 -32.75 -28.13
C GLN A 438 -5.93 -32.11 -27.53
N PRO A 439 -5.32 -31.10 -28.17
CA PRO A 439 -4.30 -30.28 -27.52
C PRO A 439 -4.89 -29.51 -26.31
N PRO A 440 -4.12 -29.26 -25.25
CA PRO A 440 -2.72 -29.64 -25.05
C PRO A 440 -2.48 -31.08 -24.55
N LEU A 441 -3.54 -31.81 -24.15
CA LEU A 441 -3.42 -33.15 -23.57
C LEU A 441 -2.75 -34.16 -24.52
N ARG A 442 -3.08 -34.09 -25.82
CA ARG A 442 -2.47 -34.94 -26.85
C ARG A 442 -0.95 -34.78 -26.89
N ASP A 443 -0.47 -33.55 -26.73
CA ASP A 443 0.96 -33.25 -26.83
C ASP A 443 1.71 -33.88 -25.64
N ALA A 444 1.14 -33.84 -24.43
CA ALA A 444 1.69 -34.50 -23.25
C ALA A 444 1.86 -36.02 -23.44
N LEU A 445 0.93 -36.68 -24.13
CA LEU A 445 0.96 -38.14 -24.35
C LEU A 445 1.85 -38.58 -25.52
N THR A 446 2.15 -37.68 -26.47
CA THR A 446 2.80 -38.06 -27.74
C THR A 446 4.19 -37.48 -27.93
N GLN A 447 4.56 -36.43 -27.19
CA GLN A 447 5.90 -35.88 -27.22
C GLN A 447 6.84 -36.69 -26.32
N PRO A 448 8.06 -37.02 -26.78
CA PRO A 448 9.05 -37.67 -25.93
C PRO A 448 9.43 -36.79 -24.74
N VAL A 449 9.61 -37.41 -23.57
CA VAL A 449 10.26 -36.80 -22.40
C VAL A 449 11.65 -36.29 -22.79
N ARG A 450 12.06 -35.14 -22.26
CA ARG A 450 13.28 -34.43 -22.67
C ARG A 450 14.39 -34.50 -21.65
#